data_AF-A0A1V5NU06-F1
#
_entry.id   AF-A0A1V5NU06-F1
#
_cell.length_a   1.000
_cell.length_b   1.000
_cell.length_c   1.000
_cell.angle_alpha   90.00
_cell.angle_beta   90.00
_cell.angle_gamma   90.00
#
_symmetry.space_group_name_H-M   'P 1'
#
loop_
_entity.id
_entity.type
_entity.pdbx_description
1 polymer ?
#
loop_
_entity_poly.entity_id
_entity_poly.type
_entity_poly.pdbx_seq_one_letter_code
_entity_poly.pdbx_strand_id
1 'polypeptide(L)'
;MPPIKWVFHVKSRKSVHRTDCYVLHIYPAKRNLKMQAVLYLSVRDLRPMRLIEIFPSLFGAKSREKPIDPFHAEPLIGDDTLIPYDLPVFPLVRPSVQRADGFGAYSAPEAKVFDKIKKVAGFSFKRQVSQTDKKPDRQHADSFAAYRLGGETFQVELTDTRSGAVQTQLWQEGSPWAISCESRDRRVRLIPPTLPETLPPAPGNKDEPKEGEE
;
A
#
# COMPACT_ATOMS: atom_id res chain seq x y z
N MET A 1 -11.64 -1.31 19.02
CA MET A 1 -10.62 -0.25 18.93
C MET A 1 -11.07 0.76 17.89
N PRO A 2 -10.97 2.09 18.13
CA PRO A 2 -11.34 3.08 17.13
C PRO A 2 -10.46 2.95 15.87
N PRO A 3 -10.96 3.32 14.68
CA PRO A 3 -10.16 3.27 13.45
C PRO A 3 -8.86 4.06 13.58
N ILE A 4 -7.74 3.45 13.23
CA ILE A 4 -6.43 4.13 13.17
C ILE A 4 -6.32 4.81 11.80
N LYS A 5 -6.19 6.13 11.79
CA LYS A 5 -5.83 6.87 10.58
C LYS A 5 -4.32 6.79 10.39
N TRP A 6 -3.87 6.13 9.33
CA TRP A 6 -2.47 6.06 8.93
C TRP A 6 -2.18 7.11 7.86
N VAL A 7 -0.98 7.67 7.90
CA VAL A 7 -0.47 8.64 6.94
C VAL A 7 0.65 7.98 6.15
N PHE A 8 0.57 8.12 4.83
CA PHE A 8 1.54 7.65 3.87
C PHE A 8 2.16 8.89 3.23
N HIS A 9 3.43 9.15 3.53
CA HIS A 9 4.10 10.37 3.11
C HIS A 9 5.37 10.03 2.34
N VAL A 10 5.39 10.36 1.05
CA VAL A 10 6.62 10.30 0.25
C VAL A 10 7.55 11.42 0.70
N LYS A 11 8.59 11.09 1.46
CA LYS A 11 9.53 12.06 2.04
C LYS A 11 10.60 12.52 1.08
N SER A 12 11.06 11.63 0.22
CA SER A 12 12.16 11.88 -0.71
C SER A 12 12.21 10.83 -1.81
N ARG A 13 13.10 11.04 -2.79
CA ARG A 13 13.55 10.02 -3.74
C ARG A 13 15.02 9.71 -3.46
N LYS A 14 15.40 8.43 -3.46
CA LYS A 14 16.78 7.97 -3.21
C LYS A 14 17.12 6.80 -4.14
N SER A 15 18.38 6.69 -4.54
CA SER A 15 18.87 5.51 -5.26
C SER A 15 19.27 4.40 -4.28
N VAL A 16 18.73 3.20 -4.50
CA VAL A 16 19.06 1.98 -3.74
C VAL A 16 19.34 0.88 -4.75
N HIS A 17 20.52 0.24 -4.67
CA HIS A 17 20.96 -0.76 -5.65
C HIS A 17 20.82 -0.29 -7.11
N ARG A 18 21.23 0.96 -7.41
CA ARG A 18 21.12 1.60 -8.74
C ARG A 18 19.67 1.74 -9.25
N THR A 19 18.68 1.63 -8.38
CA THR A 19 17.26 1.82 -8.70
C THR A 19 16.75 3.04 -7.96
N ASP A 20 16.11 3.96 -8.67
CA ASP A 20 15.45 5.11 -8.06
C ASP A 20 14.21 4.66 -7.29
N CYS A 21 14.13 5.08 -6.03
CA CYS A 21 13.08 4.66 -5.11
C CYS A 21 12.38 5.87 -4.47
N TYR A 22 11.06 5.79 -4.35
CA TYR A 22 10.32 6.59 -3.39
C TYR A 22 10.65 6.14 -1.96
N VAL A 23 10.96 7.09 -1.08
CA VAL A 23 11.09 6.84 0.36
C VAL A 23 9.78 7.23 1.02
N LEU A 24 9.00 6.22 1.37
CA LEU A 24 7.68 6.35 1.95
C LEU A 24 7.75 6.17 3.46
N HIS A 25 7.27 7.17 4.20
CA HIS A 25 7.11 7.10 5.65
C HIS A 25 5.65 6.83 5.99
N ILE A 26 5.40 5.74 6.70
CA ILE A 26 4.09 5.27 7.11
C ILE A 26 3.98 5.41 8.63
N TYR A 27 3.07 6.27 9.09
CA TYR A 27 2.92 6.57 10.51
C TYR A 27 1.47 6.86 10.89
N PRO A 28 1.06 6.61 12.14
CA PRO A 28 -0.29 6.93 12.58
C PRO A 28 -0.46 8.45 12.71
N ALA A 29 -1.59 8.98 12.24
CA ALA A 29 -1.90 10.41 12.32
C ALA A 29 -2.02 10.89 13.77
N LYS A 30 -2.55 10.03 14.66
CA LYS A 30 -2.61 10.27 16.10
C LYS A 30 -1.38 9.66 16.77
N ARG A 31 -0.76 10.42 17.69
CA ARG A 31 0.51 10.06 18.36
C ARG A 31 0.42 8.93 19.39
N ASN A 32 -0.78 8.40 19.65
CA ASN A 32 -1.00 7.34 20.64
C ASN A 32 -0.37 6.01 20.22
N LEU A 33 -0.25 5.76 18.92
CA LEU A 33 0.45 4.62 18.39
C LEU A 33 1.87 5.06 17.96
N LYS A 34 2.90 4.37 18.43
CA LYS A 34 4.32 4.72 18.15
C LYS A 34 4.95 3.86 17.06
N MET A 35 4.23 2.87 16.54
CA MET A 35 4.72 2.00 15.46
C MET A 35 4.65 2.73 14.12
N GLN A 36 5.72 2.62 13.33
CA GLN A 36 5.89 3.29 12.04
C GLN A 36 6.69 2.40 11.09
N ALA A 37 6.66 2.68 9.80
CA ALA A 37 7.53 2.03 8.82
C ALA A 37 8.13 3.04 7.84
N VAL A 38 9.32 2.73 7.34
CA VAL A 38 9.93 3.39 6.20
C VAL A 38 10.08 2.34 5.10
N LEU A 39 9.39 2.58 3.98
CA LEU A 39 9.32 1.67 2.85
C LEU A 39 9.95 2.35 1.63
N TYR A 40 10.83 1.62 0.94
CA TYR A 40 11.45 2.06 -0.30
C TYR A 40 10.80 1.30 -1.44
N LEU A 41 10.15 2.03 -2.34
CA LEU A 41 9.48 1.46 -3.52
C LEU A 41 10.17 1.96 -4.77
N SER A 42 10.52 1.05 -5.67
CA SER A 42 11.03 1.39 -7.00
C SER A 42 10.06 2.35 -7.71
N VAL A 43 10.57 3.43 -8.29
CA VAL A 43 9.75 4.41 -9.03
C VAL A 43 9.16 3.81 -10.29
N ARG A 44 9.82 2.81 -10.88
CA ARG A 44 9.44 2.20 -12.16
C ARG A 44 8.22 1.29 -12.04
N ASP A 45 8.19 0.49 -10.99
CA ASP A 45 7.27 -0.65 -10.88
C ASP A 45 6.74 -0.84 -9.45
N LEU A 46 7.02 0.08 -8.51
CA LEU A 46 6.57 0.01 -7.11
C LEU A 46 7.02 -1.24 -6.36
N ARG A 47 7.97 -2.01 -6.91
CA ARG A 47 8.55 -3.17 -6.24
C ARG A 47 9.21 -2.73 -4.93
N PRO A 48 8.98 -3.45 -3.81
CA PRO A 48 9.64 -3.15 -2.56
C PRO A 48 11.15 -3.41 -2.67
N MET A 49 11.95 -2.41 -2.30
CA MET A 49 13.41 -2.46 -2.34
C MET A 49 14.01 -2.57 -0.93
N ARG A 50 13.32 -1.99 0.08
CA ARG A 50 13.76 -1.96 1.47
C ARG A 50 12.60 -1.64 2.40
N LEU A 51 12.54 -2.27 3.57
CA LEU A 51 11.54 -2.00 4.59
C LEU A 51 12.19 -1.95 5.97
N ILE A 52 11.95 -0.85 6.67
CA ILE A 52 12.38 -0.65 8.05
C ILE A 52 11.14 -0.43 8.89
N GLU A 53 10.89 -1.32 9.83
CA GLU A 53 9.87 -1.14 10.86
C GLU A 53 10.48 -0.41 12.06
N ILE A 54 9.73 0.51 12.64
CA ILE A 54 10.09 1.25 13.85
C ILE A 54 9.01 0.97 14.88
N PHE A 55 9.41 0.51 16.06
CA PHE A 55 8.50 0.12 17.13
C PHE A 55 8.99 0.60 18.49
N PRO A 56 8.08 0.88 19.43
CA PRO A 56 8.46 1.26 20.79
C PRO A 56 9.10 0.06 21.52
N SER A 57 10.08 0.35 22.38
CA SER A 57 10.68 -0.60 23.32
C SER A 57 10.87 0.06 24.69
N LEU A 58 11.20 -0.74 25.71
CA LEU A 58 11.48 -0.25 27.08
C LEU A 58 12.59 0.82 27.12
N PHE A 59 13.53 0.77 26.17
CA PHE A 59 14.68 1.68 26.10
C PHE A 59 14.55 2.75 24.99
N GLY A 60 13.32 3.03 24.54
CA GLY A 60 13.05 3.97 23.45
C GLY A 60 12.67 3.27 22.14
N ALA A 61 12.73 4.00 21.03
CA ALA A 61 12.37 3.45 19.72
C ALA A 61 13.46 2.49 19.21
N LYS A 62 13.05 1.30 18.76
CA LYS A 62 13.92 0.37 18.05
C LYS A 62 13.47 0.27 16.59
N SER A 63 14.41 -0.08 15.72
CA SER A 63 14.13 -0.37 14.33
C SER A 63 14.55 -1.78 13.96
N ARG A 64 13.81 -2.39 13.04
CA ARG A 64 14.14 -3.68 12.44
C ARG A 64 14.00 -3.56 10.94
N GLU A 65 15.07 -3.87 10.22
CA GLU A 65 15.02 -4.02 8.78
C GLU A 65 14.47 -5.42 8.44
N LYS A 66 13.41 -5.48 7.65
CA LYS A 66 12.84 -6.75 7.17
C LYS A 66 13.64 -7.20 5.95
N PRO A 67 14.05 -8.48 5.87
CA PRO A 67 14.75 -8.99 4.71
C PRO A 67 13.83 -8.96 3.48
N ILE A 68 14.26 -8.23 2.46
CA ILE A 68 13.59 -8.12 1.16
C ILE A 68 14.63 -8.51 0.11
N ASP A 69 14.24 -9.39 -0.81
CA ASP A 69 15.00 -9.67 -2.02
C ASP A 69 14.32 -8.95 -3.19
N PRO A 70 14.87 -7.84 -3.68
CA PRO A 70 14.29 -7.13 -4.81
C PRO A 70 14.34 -7.93 -6.12
N PHE A 71 15.26 -8.89 -6.25
CA PHE A 71 15.43 -9.66 -7.49
C PHE A 71 14.50 -10.86 -7.55
N HIS A 72 14.04 -11.34 -6.39
CA HIS A 72 13.01 -12.37 -6.26
C HIS A 72 11.81 -11.78 -5.50
N ALA A 73 11.07 -10.92 -6.18
CA ALA A 73 9.95 -10.21 -5.58
C ALA A 73 8.87 -11.20 -5.10
N GLU A 74 8.58 -11.16 -3.80
CA GLU A 74 7.49 -11.86 -3.15
C GLU A 74 6.47 -10.84 -2.62
N PRO A 75 5.20 -11.23 -2.41
CA PRO A 75 4.25 -10.38 -1.70
C PRO A 75 4.80 -9.98 -0.32
N LEU A 76 4.76 -8.69 -0.04
CA LEU A 76 5.20 -8.14 1.24
C LEU A 76 3.99 -8.09 2.18
N ILE A 77 3.94 -9.01 3.13
CA ILE A 77 2.86 -9.09 4.13
C ILE A 77 3.39 -8.66 5.50
N GLY A 78 2.68 -7.74 6.14
CA GLY A 78 2.92 -7.20 7.47
C GLY A 78 2.52 -8.15 8.58
N ASP A 79 3.08 -9.37 8.58
CA ASP A 79 2.86 -10.30 9.68
C ASP A 79 3.45 -9.70 10.97
N ASP A 80 2.66 -9.77 12.04
CA ASP A 80 2.98 -9.28 13.38
C ASP A 80 3.05 -7.74 13.52
N THR A 81 2.55 -6.98 12.53
CA THR A 81 2.53 -5.51 12.61
C THR A 81 1.15 -4.93 12.27
N LEU A 82 0.77 -3.87 12.99
CA LEU A 82 -0.46 -3.12 12.70
C LEU A 82 -0.29 -2.10 11.56
N ILE A 83 0.92 -1.97 11.00
CA ILE A 83 1.21 -0.97 9.97
C ILE A 83 0.64 -1.45 8.61
N PRO A 84 -0.13 -0.63 7.88
CA PRO A 84 -0.79 -1.02 6.62
C PRO A 84 0.15 -0.93 5.42
N TYR A 85 1.24 -1.70 5.38
CA TYR A 85 2.15 -1.67 4.23
C TYR A 85 2.05 -2.89 3.31
N ASP A 86 1.02 -3.72 3.46
CA ASP A 86 0.88 -4.96 2.69
C ASP A 86 0.87 -4.68 1.17
N LEU A 87 1.79 -5.31 0.42
CA LEU A 87 1.95 -5.12 -1.02
C LEU A 87 1.95 -6.46 -1.79
N PRO A 88 1.29 -6.52 -2.95
CA PRO A 88 1.43 -7.63 -3.88
C PRO A 88 2.74 -7.51 -4.66
N VAL A 89 3.01 -8.47 -5.54
CA VAL A 89 4.09 -8.38 -6.51
C VAL A 89 3.65 -7.51 -7.69
N PHE A 90 4.47 -6.52 -8.03
CA PHE A 90 4.28 -5.61 -9.16
C PHE A 90 5.27 -5.88 -10.32
N PRO A 91 4.96 -5.46 -11.55
CA PRO A 91 3.69 -4.83 -11.98
C PRO A 91 2.52 -5.84 -11.95
N LEU A 92 1.33 -5.35 -11.57
CA LEU A 92 0.11 -6.14 -11.68
C LEU A 92 -0.20 -6.35 -13.17
N VAL A 93 -0.49 -7.61 -13.55
CA VAL A 93 -0.76 -7.95 -14.95
C VAL A 93 -2.20 -7.58 -15.29
N ARG A 94 -2.42 -6.93 -16.43
CA ARG A 94 -3.76 -6.55 -16.91
C ARG A 94 -4.52 -7.78 -17.42
N PRO A 95 -5.72 -8.10 -16.90
CA PRO A 95 -6.54 -9.19 -17.45
C PRO A 95 -7.00 -8.96 -18.89
N SER A 96 -7.06 -7.70 -19.36
CA SER A 96 -7.42 -7.35 -20.74
C SER A 96 -6.31 -7.68 -21.75
N VAL A 97 -5.05 -7.74 -21.31
CA VAL A 97 -3.89 -8.06 -22.17
C VAL A 97 -3.75 -9.56 -22.42
N GLN A 98 -4.41 -10.41 -21.62
CA GLN A 98 -4.46 -11.87 -21.81
C GLN A 98 -5.59 -12.34 -22.76
N ARG A 99 -6.34 -11.43 -23.40
CA ARG A 99 -7.50 -11.77 -24.25
C ARG A 99 -7.24 -11.58 -25.75
N ALA A 100 -6.09 -12.01 -26.27
CA ALA A 100 -5.83 -11.95 -27.71
C ALA A 100 -6.39 -13.17 -28.48
N ASP A 101 -6.81 -14.21 -27.77
CA ASP A 101 -7.11 -15.52 -28.34
C ASP A 101 -8.31 -16.13 -27.60
N GLY A 102 -9.47 -16.10 -28.26
CA GLY A 102 -10.82 -16.30 -27.70
C GLY A 102 -11.12 -17.62 -26.97
N PHE A 103 -10.14 -18.50 -26.78
CA PHE A 103 -10.25 -19.70 -25.94
C PHE A 103 -9.78 -19.49 -24.48
N GLY A 104 -8.90 -18.52 -24.21
CA GLY A 104 -8.39 -18.23 -22.86
C GLY A 104 -9.38 -17.49 -21.94
N ALA A 105 -10.54 -17.06 -22.48
CA ALA A 105 -11.54 -16.31 -21.71
C ALA A 105 -12.27 -17.15 -20.64
N TYR A 106 -12.18 -18.49 -20.72
CA TYR A 106 -12.84 -19.43 -19.81
C TYR A 106 -11.90 -20.03 -18.75
N SER A 107 -10.59 -19.85 -18.87
CA SER A 107 -9.64 -20.31 -17.84
C SER A 107 -9.66 -19.37 -16.64
N ALA A 108 -9.83 -19.92 -15.44
CA ALA A 108 -9.66 -19.16 -14.21
C ALA A 108 -8.23 -18.57 -14.17
N PRO A 109 -8.04 -17.34 -13.65
CA PRO A 109 -6.72 -16.75 -13.51
C PRO A 109 -5.84 -17.67 -12.66
N GLU A 110 -4.70 -18.09 -13.22
CA GLU A 110 -3.76 -18.96 -12.53
C GLU A 110 -3.08 -18.18 -11.39
N ALA A 111 -3.12 -18.75 -10.19
CA ALA A 111 -2.54 -18.10 -9.03
C ALA A 111 -1.01 -18.15 -9.11
N LYS A 112 -0.35 -16.99 -8.97
CA LYS A 112 1.10 -16.93 -8.82
C LYS A 112 1.45 -17.44 -7.42
N VAL A 113 2.24 -18.50 -7.34
CA VAL A 113 2.62 -19.13 -6.06
C VAL A 113 4.04 -18.72 -5.68
N PHE A 114 4.21 -18.27 -4.44
CA PHE A 114 5.47 -17.84 -3.87
C PHE A 114 5.78 -18.66 -2.63
N ASP A 115 6.92 -19.37 -2.66
CA ASP A 115 7.37 -20.23 -1.59
C ASP A 115 8.60 -19.65 -0.89
N LYS A 116 8.49 -19.42 0.41
CA LYS A 116 9.60 -18.98 1.26
C LYS A 116 9.95 -20.04 2.27
N ILE A 117 11.16 -20.59 2.17
CA ILE A 117 11.69 -21.55 3.15
C ILE A 117 12.65 -20.82 4.09
N LYS A 118 12.33 -20.79 5.39
CA LYS A 118 13.23 -20.32 6.44
C LYS A 118 13.78 -21.50 7.21
N LYS A 119 15.11 -21.56 7.34
CA LYS A 119 15.78 -22.55 8.18
C LYS A 119 16.08 -21.94 9.54
N VAL A 120 15.63 -22.59 10.61
CA VAL A 120 15.88 -22.16 12.00
C VAL A 120 16.25 -23.38 12.82
N ALA A 121 17.45 -23.37 13.42
CA ALA A 121 17.93 -24.44 14.32
C ALA A 121 17.75 -25.87 13.75
N GLY A 122 18.04 -26.07 12.47
CA GLY A 122 17.90 -27.37 11.79
C GLY A 122 16.50 -27.70 11.25
N PHE A 123 15.47 -26.93 11.61
CA PHE A 123 14.13 -27.06 11.07
C PHE A 123 13.92 -26.18 9.83
N SER A 124 13.14 -26.67 8.86
CA SER A 124 12.74 -25.91 7.67
C SER A 124 11.27 -25.53 7.76
N PHE A 125 10.99 -24.24 7.79
CA PHE A 125 9.64 -23.68 7.80
C PHE A 125 9.33 -23.15 6.41
N LYS A 126 8.42 -23.82 5.69
CA LYS A 126 7.90 -23.36 4.41
C LYS A 126 6.66 -22.49 4.65
N ARG A 127 6.67 -21.28 4.12
CA ARG A 127 5.49 -20.43 3.96
C ARG A 127 5.20 -20.34 2.48
N GLN A 128 3.94 -20.50 2.11
CA GLN A 128 3.49 -20.35 0.73
C GLN A 128 2.41 -19.27 0.70
N VAL A 129 2.63 -18.28 -0.15
CA VAL A 129 1.67 -17.21 -0.43
C VAL A 129 1.28 -17.33 -1.89
N SER A 130 -0.01 -17.37 -2.19
CA SER A 130 -0.50 -17.25 -3.55
C SER A 130 -1.09 -15.87 -3.81
N GLN A 131 -0.91 -15.37 -5.02
CA GLN A 131 -1.50 -14.13 -5.51
C GLN A 131 -2.38 -14.43 -6.72
N THR A 132 -3.64 -14.00 -6.66
CA THR A 132 -4.57 -14.06 -7.80
C THR A 132 -5.00 -12.65 -8.17
N ASP A 133 -4.81 -12.29 -9.43
CA ASP A 133 -5.18 -10.98 -9.98
C ASP A 133 -6.48 -11.14 -10.80
N LYS A 134 -7.54 -10.39 -10.46
CA LYS A 134 -8.84 -10.49 -11.15
C LYS A 134 -9.56 -9.15 -11.25
N LYS A 135 -10.63 -9.12 -12.04
CA LYS A 135 -11.55 -7.97 -12.03
C LYS A 135 -12.28 -7.91 -10.68
N PRO A 136 -12.55 -6.71 -10.13
CA PRO A 136 -13.34 -6.57 -8.92
C PRO A 136 -14.69 -7.26 -9.09
N ASP A 137 -15.08 -8.06 -8.10
CA ASP A 137 -16.42 -8.63 -8.04
C ASP A 137 -17.48 -7.54 -7.77
N ARG A 138 -18.77 -7.90 -7.87
CA ARG A 138 -19.88 -6.95 -7.70
C ARG A 138 -19.89 -6.28 -6.32
N GLN A 139 -19.50 -7.00 -5.27
CA GLN A 139 -19.45 -6.48 -3.91
C GLN A 139 -18.38 -5.38 -3.78
N HIS A 140 -17.23 -5.57 -4.39
CA HIS A 140 -16.10 -4.64 -4.34
C HIS A 140 -16.17 -3.54 -5.40
N ALA A 141 -16.84 -3.79 -6.53
CA ALA A 141 -17.05 -2.81 -7.58
C ALA A 141 -17.84 -1.59 -7.08
N ASP A 142 -18.91 -1.83 -6.31
CA ASP A 142 -19.82 -0.78 -5.84
C ASP A 142 -19.35 -0.13 -4.53
N SER A 143 -18.78 -0.91 -3.60
CA SER A 143 -18.41 -0.46 -2.25
C SER A 143 -17.37 0.68 -2.22
N PHE A 144 -16.59 0.85 -3.30
CA PHE A 144 -15.53 1.85 -3.37
C PHE A 144 -15.58 2.71 -4.64
N ALA A 145 -16.73 2.74 -5.33
CA ALA A 145 -16.90 3.53 -6.56
C ALA A 145 -16.60 5.04 -6.35
N ALA A 146 -16.94 5.58 -5.18
CA ALA A 146 -16.72 6.98 -4.81
C ALA A 146 -15.23 7.40 -4.69
N TYR A 147 -14.30 6.43 -4.68
CA TYR A 147 -12.87 6.67 -4.44
C TYR A 147 -12.02 6.38 -5.69
N ARG A 148 -12.64 6.14 -6.84
CA ARG A 148 -11.93 5.95 -8.09
C ARG A 148 -11.34 7.29 -8.52
N LEU A 149 -10.01 7.39 -8.46
CA LEU A 149 -9.24 8.55 -8.93
C LEU A 149 -9.12 8.60 -10.47
N GLY A 150 -9.59 7.57 -11.17
CA GLY A 150 -9.55 7.40 -12.63
C GLY A 150 -8.84 6.10 -13.03
N GLY A 151 -9.13 5.56 -14.20
CA GLY A 151 -8.49 4.33 -14.71
C GLY A 151 -9.11 3.01 -14.21
N GLU A 152 -8.58 1.89 -14.71
CA GLU A 152 -9.10 0.55 -14.40
C GLU A 152 -8.79 0.14 -12.95
N THR A 153 -9.70 -0.65 -12.38
CA THR A 153 -9.57 -1.23 -11.03
C THR A 153 -9.28 -2.72 -11.09
N PHE A 154 -8.47 -3.18 -10.15
CA PHE A 154 -8.00 -4.57 -10.04
C PHE A 154 -8.26 -5.08 -8.64
N GLN A 155 -8.65 -6.34 -8.52
CA GLN A 155 -8.72 -7.05 -7.25
C GLN A 155 -7.54 -8.02 -7.18
N VAL A 156 -6.78 -7.95 -6.11
CA VAL A 156 -5.67 -8.84 -5.82
C VAL A 156 -5.98 -9.61 -4.56
N GLU A 157 -5.97 -10.93 -4.65
CA GLU A 157 -6.16 -11.82 -3.51
C GLU A 157 -4.83 -12.46 -3.14
N LEU A 158 -4.37 -12.19 -1.92
CA LEU A 158 -3.20 -12.80 -1.33
C LEU A 158 -3.68 -13.86 -0.33
N THR A 159 -3.30 -15.11 -0.54
CA THR A 159 -3.67 -16.22 0.35
C THR A 159 -2.42 -16.84 0.95
N ASP A 160 -2.34 -16.86 2.29
CA ASP A 160 -1.31 -17.60 3.03
C ASP A 160 -1.84 -19.00 3.35
N THR A 161 -1.26 -20.02 2.71
CA THR A 161 -1.75 -21.41 2.83
C THR A 161 -1.59 -21.98 4.24
N ARG A 162 -0.67 -21.45 5.05
CA ARG A 162 -0.44 -21.97 6.41
C ARG A 162 -1.53 -21.54 7.37
N SER A 163 -1.97 -20.28 7.28
CA SER A 163 -2.98 -19.71 8.18
C SER A 163 -4.39 -19.79 7.60
N GLY A 164 -4.51 -20.06 6.30
CA GLY A 164 -5.77 -19.89 5.57
C GLY A 164 -6.22 -18.43 5.50
N ALA A 165 -5.34 -17.49 5.86
CA ALA A 165 -5.66 -16.07 5.83
C ALA A 165 -5.72 -15.61 4.37
N VAL A 166 -6.87 -15.06 4.00
CA VAL A 166 -7.08 -14.39 2.72
C VAL A 166 -7.09 -12.89 2.98
N GLN A 167 -6.29 -12.18 2.21
CA GLN A 167 -6.28 -10.73 2.15
C GLN A 167 -6.66 -10.28 0.75
N THR A 168 -7.74 -9.52 0.66
CA THR A 168 -8.24 -8.94 -0.59
C THR A 168 -7.83 -7.49 -0.65
N GLN A 169 -7.22 -7.07 -1.75
CA GLN A 169 -6.84 -5.70 -2.00
C GLN A 169 -7.47 -5.19 -3.28
N LEU A 170 -7.97 -3.95 -3.26
CA LEU A 170 -8.41 -3.26 -4.46
C LEU A 170 -7.38 -2.22 -4.88
N TRP A 171 -6.91 -2.34 -6.11
CA TRP A 171 -5.91 -1.47 -6.72
C TRP A 171 -6.54 -0.67 -7.85
N GLN A 172 -5.94 0.48 -8.15
CA GLN A 172 -6.32 1.32 -9.27
C GLN A 172 -5.09 1.73 -10.05
N GLU A 173 -5.22 1.73 -11.37
CA GLU A 173 -4.18 2.19 -12.27
C GLU A 173 -3.67 3.59 -11.88
N GLY A 174 -2.35 3.78 -11.90
CA GLY A 174 -1.72 5.05 -11.52
C GLY A 174 -1.67 5.33 -10.02
N SER A 175 -2.32 4.53 -9.17
CA SER A 175 -2.21 4.64 -7.71
C SER A 175 -1.05 3.80 -7.19
N PRO A 176 -0.14 4.36 -6.37
CA PRO A 176 0.96 3.60 -5.79
C PRO A 176 0.58 2.82 -4.53
N TRP A 177 -0.71 2.79 -4.18
CA TRP A 177 -1.27 2.07 -3.03
C TRP A 177 -2.65 1.48 -3.36
N ALA A 178 -3.06 0.48 -2.58
CA ALA A 178 -4.41 -0.08 -2.65
C ALA A 178 -5.44 0.95 -2.17
N ILE A 179 -6.57 1.02 -2.86
CA ILE A 179 -7.77 1.77 -2.43
C ILE A 179 -8.34 1.15 -1.16
N SER A 180 -8.36 -0.16 -1.07
CA SER A 180 -8.80 -0.88 0.11
C SER A 180 -8.02 -2.18 0.28
N CYS A 181 -7.94 -2.62 1.53
CA CYS A 181 -7.34 -3.88 1.92
C CYS A 181 -8.22 -4.49 3.02
N GLU A 182 -8.64 -5.72 2.82
CA GLU A 182 -9.52 -6.45 3.72
C GLU A 182 -8.94 -7.84 4.02
N SER A 183 -8.85 -8.18 5.29
CA SER A 183 -8.61 -9.53 5.79
C SER A 183 -9.60 -9.82 6.92
N ARG A 184 -9.60 -11.07 7.41
CA ARG A 184 -10.51 -11.54 8.47
C ARG A 184 -10.63 -10.56 9.65
N ASP A 185 -9.50 -10.02 10.10
CA ASP A 185 -9.41 -9.23 11.33
C ASP A 185 -9.19 -7.73 11.07
N ARG A 186 -9.07 -7.33 9.79
CA ARG A 186 -8.61 -5.99 9.43
C ARG A 186 -9.26 -5.49 8.15
N ARG A 187 -9.87 -4.30 8.23
CA ARG A 187 -10.32 -3.53 7.06
C ARG A 187 -9.64 -2.18 7.04
N VAL A 188 -8.97 -1.87 5.94
CA VAL A 188 -8.29 -0.60 5.69
C VAL A 188 -8.82 -0.03 4.39
N ARG A 189 -9.01 1.29 4.37
CA ARG A 189 -9.32 2.04 3.16
C ARG A 189 -8.42 3.25 3.04
N LEU A 190 -8.05 3.56 1.82
CA LEU A 190 -7.44 4.83 1.47
C LEU A 190 -8.49 5.93 1.64
N ILE A 191 -8.06 7.02 2.25
CA ILE A 191 -8.84 8.26 2.30
C ILE A 191 -8.02 9.28 1.51
N PRO A 192 -8.51 9.79 0.37
CA PRO A 192 -7.85 10.86 -0.35
C PRO A 192 -7.59 12.04 0.59
N PRO A 193 -6.50 12.80 0.41
CA PRO A 193 -6.38 14.09 1.08
C PRO A 193 -7.61 14.92 0.71
N THR A 194 -8.43 15.28 1.71
CA THR A 194 -9.42 16.33 1.53
C THR A 194 -8.67 17.56 1.03
N LEU A 195 -9.05 18.08 -0.14
CA LEU A 195 -8.67 19.44 -0.54
C LEU A 195 -8.84 20.35 0.69
N PRO A 196 -7.88 21.23 1.00
CA PRO A 196 -8.06 22.15 2.11
C PRO A 196 -9.38 22.88 1.89
N GLU A 197 -10.25 22.90 2.92
CA GLU A 197 -11.34 23.87 2.97
C GLU A 197 -10.72 25.21 2.58
N THR A 198 -11.20 25.76 1.46
CA THR A 198 -10.88 27.12 1.05
C THR A 198 -10.96 28.00 2.28
N LEU A 199 -9.81 28.55 2.68
CA LEU A 199 -9.74 29.53 3.76
C LEU A 199 -10.85 30.57 3.49
N PRO A 200 -11.68 30.93 4.51
CA PRO A 200 -12.64 32.00 4.32
C PRO A 200 -11.88 33.23 3.80
N PRO A 201 -12.42 33.95 2.81
CA PRO A 201 -11.75 35.13 2.28
C PRO A 201 -11.46 36.07 3.45
N ALA A 202 -10.19 36.46 3.59
CA ALA A 202 -9.79 37.44 4.58
C ALA A 202 -10.67 38.69 4.42
N PRO A 203 -11.17 39.31 5.51
CA PRO A 203 -11.94 40.53 5.40
C PRO A 203 -11.08 41.57 4.69
N GLY A 204 -11.55 42.01 3.52
CA GLY A 204 -10.85 42.98 2.70
C GLY A 204 -10.57 44.25 3.51
N ASN A 205 -9.30 44.65 3.55
CA ASN A 205 -8.92 46.01 3.91
C ASN A 205 -9.65 46.96 2.96
N LYS A 206 -10.63 47.68 3.49
CA LYS A 206 -11.02 48.96 2.92
C LYS A 206 -9.93 49.95 3.30
N ASP A 207 -8.94 50.10 2.44
CA ASP A 207 -8.06 51.27 2.48
C ASP A 207 -8.91 52.47 2.06
N GLU A 208 -9.39 53.24 3.04
CA GLU A 208 -9.74 54.63 2.84
C GLU A 208 -8.46 55.41 2.52
N PRO A 209 -8.38 56.18 1.43
CA PRO A 209 -7.28 57.11 1.24
C PRO A 209 -7.52 58.32 2.16
N LYS A 210 -6.69 58.44 3.19
CA LYS A 210 -6.47 59.72 3.86
C LYS A 210 -5.24 60.41 3.26
N GLU A 211 -5.35 61.74 3.29
CA GLU A 211 -4.32 62.77 3.14
C GLU A 211 -4.12 63.37 1.76
N GLY A 212 -4.64 64.61 1.64
CA GLY A 212 -3.95 65.65 0.90
C GLY A 212 -2.92 66.32 1.80
N GLU A 213 -1.85 66.81 1.18
CA GLU A 213 -1.08 68.00 1.57
C GLU A 213 -0.16 68.35 0.38
N GLU A 214 -0.51 69.42 -0.33
CA GLU A 214 0.43 70.46 -0.79
C GLU A 214 -0.33 71.78 -0.97
#